data_AF-A0A9E2YXI7-F1
#
_entry.id   AF-A0A9E2YXI7-F1
#
_cell.length_a   1.000
_cell.length_b   1.000
_cell.length_c   1.000
_cell.angle_alpha   90.00
_cell.angle_beta   90.00
_cell.angle_gamma   90.00
#
_symmetry.space_group_name_H-M   'P 1'
#
loop_
_entity.id
_entity.type
_entity.pdbx_description
1 polymer ?
#
loop_
_entity_poly.entity_id
_entity_poly.type
_entity_poly.pdbx_seq_one_letter_code
_entity_poly.pdbx_strand_id
1 'polypeptide(L)' 'MTEGERRNERRKLVANWFNTVATAIMTVGSFVPLAQFVYGILPANVDLLLVYGSGLICVGCGTLLHLMGHMVLGGLE' A
#
# COMPACT_ATOMS: atom_id res chain seq x y z
N MET A 1 13.38 -14.92 27.27
CA MET A 1 13.20 -14.54 25.85
C MET A 1 14.33 -15.14 25.03
N THR A 2 14.04 -16.26 24.40
CA THR A 2 14.93 -17.04 23.55
C THR A 2 15.25 -16.30 22.25
N GLU A 3 16.36 -16.64 21.57
CA GLU A 3 16.71 -16.03 20.29
C GLU A 3 15.64 -16.24 19.20
N GLY A 4 14.93 -17.38 19.25
CA GLY A 4 13.83 -17.70 18.35
C GLY A 4 12.66 -16.72 18.47
N GLU A 5 12.25 -16.39 19.70
CA GLU A 5 11.18 -15.42 19.96
C GLU A 5 11.53 -14.03 19.42
N ARG A 6 12.78 -13.59 19.64
CA ARG A 6 13.28 -12.27 19.20
C ARG A 6 13.34 -12.14 17.67
N ARG A 7 13.72 -13.22 16.98
CA ARG A 7 13.71 -13.28 15.50
C ARG A 7 12.28 -13.25 14.95
N ASN A 8 11.35 -13.90 15.65
CA ASN A 8 9.96 -13.98 15.23
C ASN A 8 9.22 -12.63 15.38
N GLU A 9 9.43 -11.95 16.51
CA GLU A 9 8.89 -10.60 16.73
C GLU A 9 9.40 -9.60 15.68
N ARG A 10 10.69 -9.66 15.32
CA ARG A 10 11.23 -8.82 14.23
C ARG A 10 10.53 -9.08 12.90
N ARG A 11 10.26 -10.34 12.53
CA ARG A 11 9.53 -10.67 11.30
C ARG A 11 8.10 -10.11 11.33
N LYS A 12 7.41 -10.23 12.47
CA LYS A 12 6.06 -9.67 12.66
C LYS A 12 6.05 -8.14 12.54
N LEU A 13 7.00 -7.45 13.16
CA LEU A 13 7.10 -5.99 13.08
C LEU A 13 7.38 -5.50 11.65
N VAL A 14 8.27 -6.19 10.92
CA VAL A 14 8.57 -5.87 9.52
C VAL A 14 7.34 -6.10 8.64
N ALA A 15 6.65 -7.22 8.81
CA ALA A 15 5.44 -7.50 8.05
C ALA A 15 4.32 -6.48 8.34
N ASN A 16 4.14 -6.09 9.61
CA ASN A 16 3.18 -5.06 10.00
C ASN A 16 3.55 -3.69 9.40
N TRP A 17 4.84 -3.37 9.33
CA TRP A 17 5.32 -2.15 8.69
C TRP A 17 4.99 -2.13 7.19
N PHE A 18 5.29 -3.21 6.46
CA PHE A 18 4.92 -3.35 5.06
C PHE A 18 3.42 -3.22 4.82
N ASN A 19 2.61 -3.84 5.69
CA ASN A 19 1.16 -3.75 5.61
C ASN A 19 0.64 -2.31 5.85
N THR A 20 1.22 -1.61 6.81
CA THR A 20 0.86 -0.22 7.13
C THR A 20 1.21 0.72 5.98
N VAL A 21 2.41 0.58 5.40
CA VAL A 21 2.85 1.37 4.25
C VAL A 21 2.00 1.07 3.02
N ALA A 22 1.68 -0.20 2.75
CA ALA A 22 0.78 -0.60 1.68
C ALA A 22 -0.60 0.06 1.83
N THR A 23 -1.17 0.03 3.04
CA THR A 23 -2.46 0.64 3.32
C THR A 23 -2.41 2.17 3.15
N ALA A 24 -1.33 2.81 3.59
CA ALA A 24 -1.13 4.25 3.39
C ALA A 24 -1.05 4.62 1.90
N ILE A 25 -0.28 3.86 1.10
CA ILE A 25 -0.16 4.11 -0.34
C ILE A 25 -1.50 3.88 -1.05
N MET A 26 -2.22 2.81 -0.71
CA MET A 26 -3.53 2.54 -1.30
C MET A 26 -4.55 3.62 -0.95
N THR A 27 -4.62 4.03 0.32
CA THR A 27 -5.57 5.06 0.78
C THR A 27 -5.25 6.43 0.17
N VAL A 28 -4.01 6.90 0.26
CA VAL A 28 -3.62 8.21 -0.29
C VAL A 28 -3.71 8.23 -1.82
N GLY A 29 -3.24 7.15 -2.47
CA GLY A 29 -3.21 7.05 -3.93
C GLY A 29 -4.57 6.84 -4.59
N SER A 30 -5.55 6.25 -3.90
CA SER A 30 -6.93 6.13 -4.40
C SER A 30 -7.82 7.32 -4.04
N PHE A 31 -7.46 8.10 -3.01
CA PHE A 31 -8.27 9.24 -2.58
C PHE A 31 -8.41 10.32 -3.65
N VAL A 32 -7.32 10.66 -4.34
CA VAL A 32 -7.30 11.69 -5.40
C VAL A 32 -8.18 11.32 -6.59
N PRO A 33 -8.05 10.14 -7.24
CA PRO A 33 -8.94 9.77 -8.34
C PRO A 33 -10.39 9.60 -7.89
N LEU A 34 -10.65 9.14 -6.66
CA LEU A 34 -12.01 9.05 -6.12
C LEU A 34 -12.63 10.45 -5.94
N ALA A 35 -11.89 11.39 -5.35
CA ALA A 35 -12.34 12.77 -5.19
C ALA A 35 -12.57 13.45 -6.54
N GLN A 36 -11.72 13.17 -7.53
CA GLN A 36 -11.93 13.66 -8.89
C GLN A 36 -13.19 13.10 -9.52
N PHE A 37 -13.49 11.80 -9.34
CA PHE A 37 -14.68 11.16 -9.88
C PHE A 37 -15.98 11.70 -9.26
N VAL A 38 -16.00 11.94 -7.94
CA VAL A 38 -17.21 12.39 -7.22
C VAL A 38 -17.43 13.89 -7.33
N TYR A 39 -16.37 14.70 -7.23
CA TYR A 39 -16.46 16.15 -7.07
C TYR A 39 -15.93 16.95 -8.25
N GLY A 40 -15.17 16.34 -9.18
CA GLY A 40 -14.56 17.06 -10.29
C GLY A 40 -13.59 18.17 -9.84
N ILE A 41 -12.83 17.93 -8.77
CA ILE A 41 -11.96 18.92 -8.12
C ILE A 41 -10.78 19.40 -8.98
N LEU A 42 -10.33 18.61 -9.96
CA LEU A 42 -9.23 18.95 -10.85
C LEU A 42 -9.74 19.72 -12.07
N PRO A 43 -9.01 20.75 -12.52
CA PRO A 43 -9.39 21.54 -13.67
C PRO A 43 -9.29 20.75 -14.98
N ALA A 44 -10.07 21.16 -15.99
CA ALA A 44 -10.26 20.41 -17.25
C ALA A 44 -8.98 20.23 -18.09
N ASN A 45 -7.92 20.99 -17.79
CA ASN A 45 -6.62 20.86 -18.43
C ASN A 45 -5.74 19.76 -17.82
N VAL A 46 -6.20 19.07 -16.77
CA VAL A 46 -5.47 17.94 -16.20
C VAL A 46 -5.79 16.68 -17.00
N ASP A 47 -4.73 15.99 -17.40
CA ASP A 47 -4.85 14.72 -18.11
C ASP A 47 -5.42 13.64 -17.18
N LEU A 48 -6.64 13.21 -17.49
CA LEU A 48 -7.35 12.18 -16.74
C LEU A 48 -6.60 10.84 -16.75
N LEU A 49 -5.83 10.55 -17.81
CA LEU A 49 -5.04 9.33 -17.88
C LEU A 49 -3.94 9.30 -16.82
N LEU A 50 -3.30 10.44 -16.54
CA LEU A 50 -2.31 10.57 -15.48
C LEU A 50 -2.94 10.41 -14.09
N VAL A 51 -4.14 10.96 -13.88
CA VAL A 51 -4.86 10.87 -12.59
C VAL A 51 -5.29 9.44 -12.31
N TYR A 52 -5.99 8.79 -13.24
CA TYR A 52 -6.43 7.40 -13.05
C TYR A 52 -5.25 6.41 -13.11
N GLY A 53 -4.26 6.67 -13.97
CA GLY A 53 -3.05 5.86 -14.09
C GLY A 53 -2.21 5.87 -12.81
N SER A 54 -2.02 7.04 -12.19
CA SER A 54 -1.29 7.13 -10.91
C SER A 54 -2.02 6.43 -9.76
N GLY A 55 -3.36 6.47 -9.73
CA GLY A 55 -4.16 5.69 -8.80
C GLY A 55 -3.96 4.19 -8.98
N LEU A 56 -3.97 3.70 -10.22
CA LEU A 56 -3.78 2.29 -10.56
C LEU A 56 -2.37 1.80 -10.19
N ILE A 57 -1.35 2.63 -10.41
CA ILE A 57 0.04 2.36 -9.98
C ILE A 57 0.13 2.32 -8.44
N CYS A 58 -0.51 3.26 -7.72
CA CYS A 58 -0.51 3.25 -6.26
C CYS A 58 -1.17 1.99 -5.69
N VAL A 59 -2.32 1.59 -6.25
CA VAL A 59 -2.99 0.34 -5.86
C VAL A 59 -2.11 -0.87 -6.15
N GLY A 60 -1.46 -0.91 -7.32
CA GLY A 60 -0.51 -1.97 -7.69
C GLY A 60 0.67 -2.06 -6.73
N CYS A 61 1.35 -0.95 -6.47
CA CYS A 61 2.46 -0.87 -5.51
C CYS A 61 2.04 -1.26 -4.10
N GLY A 62 0.87 -0.78 -3.63
CA GLY A 62 0.32 -1.13 -2.33
C GLY A 62 0.01 -2.62 -2.23
N THR A 63 -0.59 -3.22 -3.27
CA THR A 63 -0.88 -4.66 -3.32
C THR A 63 0.41 -5.49 -3.30
N LEU A 64 1.44 -5.08 -4.04
CA LEU A 64 2.75 -5.74 -4.02
C LEU A 64 3.41 -5.66 -2.64
N LEU A 65 3.40 -4.49 -2.00
CA LEU A 65 3.91 -4.31 -0.64
C LEU A 65 3.13 -5.13 0.39
N HIS A 66 1.81 -5.23 0.24
CA HIS A 66 0.96 -6.06 1.08
C HIS A 66 1.29 -7.55 0.93
N LEU A 67 1.44 -8.03 -0.31
CA LEU A 67 1.87 -9.40 -0.62
C LEU A 67 3.27 -9.69 -0.11
N MET A 68 4.20 -8.74 -0.20
CA MET A 68 5.55 -8.87 0.38
C MET A 68 5.49 -9.00 1.91
N GLY A 69 4.63 -8.23 2.59
CA GLY A 69 4.37 -8.40 4.02
C GLY A 69 3.83 -9.81 4.34
N HIS A 70 2.94 -10.32 3.52
CA HIS A 70 2.36 -11.66 3.68
C HIS A 70 3.39 -12.77 3.41
N MET A 71 4.30 -12.61 2.44
CA MET A 71 5.41 -13.54 2.19
C MET A 71 6.43 -13.54 3.34
N VAL A 72 6.70 -12.39 3.96
CA VAL A 72 7.56 -12.28 5.14
C VAL A 72 6.95 -13.00 6.36
N LEU A 73 5.62 -12.98 6.49
CA LEU A 73 4.86 -13.73 7.50
C LEU A 73 4.76 -15.24 7.18
N GLY A 74 4.61 -15.62 5.91
CA GLY A 74 4.50 -17.01 5.45
C GLY A 74 5.76 -17.86 5.64
N GLY A 75 6.87 -17.24 6.05
CA GLY A 75 8.08 -17.94 6.51
C GLY A 75 8.11 -18.22 8.02
N LEU A 76 7.01 -17.98 8.74
CA LEU A 76 6.80 -18.56 10.07
C LEU A 76 6.28 -19.98 9.91
N GLU A 77 7.12 -20.92 10.32
CA GLU A 77 6.73 -22.28 10.75
C GLU A 77 5.92 -22.19 12.06
#